data_AF-A0A6P0J1G3-F1
#
_entry.id   AF-A0A6P0J1G3-F1
#
_cell.length_a   1.000
_cell.length_b   1.000
_cell.length_c   1.000
_cell.angle_alpha   90.00
_cell.angle_beta   90.00
_cell.angle_gamma   90.00
#
_symmetry.space_group_name_H-M   'P 1'
#
loop_
_entity.id
_entity.type
_entity.pdbx_description
1 polymer ?
#
loop_
_entity_poly.entity_id
_entity_poly.type
_entity_poly.pdbx_seq_one_letter_code
_entity_poly.pdbx_strand_id
1 'polypeptide(L)' 'FSLIHLRNLTRLAETGVRIVPAIPAWYHNPQTIEDLVDFVVARALDQLDIDCIPLKRWQGRSNDSLKHSYHDR' A
#
# COMPACT_ATOMS: atom_id res chain seq x y z
N PHE A 1 15.65 9.02 7.46
CA PHE A 1 16.60 7.89 7.33
C PHE A 1 18.03 8.43 7.29
N SER A 2 19.01 7.68 7.83
CA SER A 2 20.44 8.01 7.69
C SER A 2 21.01 7.39 6.40
N LEU A 3 22.18 7.87 5.94
CA LEU A 3 22.86 7.27 4.80
C LEU A 3 23.22 5.80 5.03
N ILE A 4 23.52 5.42 6.28
CA ILE A 4 23.78 4.02 6.67
C ILE A 4 22.52 3.18 6.46
N HIS A 5 21.34 3.68 6.87
CA HIS A 5 20.08 2.97 6.66
C HIS A 5 19.81 2.76 5.18
N LEU A 6 19.96 3.82 4.36
CA LEU A 6 19.70 3.73 2.92
C LEU A 6 20.64 2.74 2.23
N ARG A 7 21.95 2.77 2.52
CA ARG A 7 22.91 1.80 1.97
C ARG A 7 22.57 0.35 2.33
N ASN A 8 22.13 0.10 3.56
CA ASN A 8 21.72 -1.23 3.99
C ASN A 8 20.43 -1.68 3.28
N LEU A 9 19.43 -0.80 3.19
CA LEU A 9 18.18 -1.07 2.48
C LEU A 9 18.42 -1.32 0.98
N THR A 10 19.32 -0.57 0.34
CA THR A 10 19.70 -0.80 -1.05
C THR A 10 20.31 -2.18 -1.25
N ARG A 11 21.29 -2.57 -0.42
CA ARG A 11 21.91 -3.90 -0.51
C ARG A 11 20.91 -5.04 -0.33
N LEU A 12 19.94 -4.89 0.58
CA LEU A 12 18.87 -5.88 0.77
C LEU A 12 17.92 -5.95 -0.44
N ALA A 13 17.57 -4.80 -1.01
CA ALA A 13 16.72 -4.76 -2.20
C ALA A 13 17.40 -5.45 -3.41
N GLU A 14 18.72 -5.29 -3.56
CA GLU A 14 19.51 -5.95 -4.61
C GLU A 14 19.53 -7.48 -4.51
N THR A 15 19.33 -8.05 -3.32
CA THR A 15 19.30 -9.51 -3.10
C THR A 15 17.89 -10.12 -3.15
N GLY A 16 16.87 -9.32 -3.48
CA GLY A 16 15.49 -9.80 -3.59
C GLY A 16 14.71 -9.83 -2.26
N VAL A 17 15.24 -9.19 -1.21
CA VAL A 17 14.52 -9.07 0.07
C VAL A 17 13.31 -8.14 -0.11
N ARG A 18 12.14 -8.59 0.36
CA ARG A 18 10.93 -7.76 0.47
C ARG A 18 11.05 -6.84 1.69
N ILE A 19 11.21 -5.54 1.45
CA ILE A 19 11.35 -4.52 2.49
C ILE A 19 9.98 -3.88 2.76
N VAL A 20 9.47 -4.04 3.97
CA VAL A 20 8.21 -3.42 4.42
C VAL A 20 8.51 -2.43 5.53
N PRO A 21 8.63 -1.12 5.23
CA PRO A 21 8.81 -0.13 6.28
C PRO A 21 7.50 0.07 7.03
N ALA A 22 7.58 0.26 8.35
CA ALA A 22 6.43 0.59 9.21
C ALA A 22 6.02 2.06 9.03
N ILE A 23 5.62 2.41 7.80
CA ILE A 23 5.17 3.74 7.41
C ILE A 23 3.70 3.60 7.01
N PRO A 24 2.75 3.87 7.93
CA PRO A 24 1.34 3.75 7.63
C PRO A 24 0.88 4.82 6.63
N ALA A 25 -0.23 4.55 5.92
CA ALA A 25 -0.81 5.49 4.98
C ALA A 25 -2.11 6.10 5.50
N TRP A 26 -2.49 7.28 4.98
CA TRP A 26 -3.70 8.00 5.39
C TRP A 26 -4.82 8.00 4.34
N TYR A 27 -4.61 7.41 3.16
CA TYR A 27 -5.60 7.42 2.08
C TYR A 27 -6.91 6.70 2.41
N HIS A 28 -6.91 5.87 3.46
CA HIS A 28 -8.10 5.19 3.97
C HIS A 28 -8.78 5.93 5.13
N ASN A 29 -8.35 7.17 5.43
CA ASN A 29 -8.91 8.02 6.49
C ASN A 29 -9.06 7.31 7.85
N PRO A 30 -7.96 6.80 8.45
CA PRO A 30 -7.99 6.12 9.74
C PRO A 30 -8.58 7.01 10.84
N GLN A 31 -9.36 6.42 11.74
CA GLN A 31 -9.98 7.09 12.89
C GLN A 31 -9.22 6.81 14.18
N THR A 32 -8.49 5.70 14.24
CA THR A 32 -7.79 5.23 15.44
C THR A 32 -6.31 4.94 15.17
N ILE A 33 -5.51 4.75 16.23
CA ILE A 33 -4.12 4.31 16.11
C ILE A 33 -4.09 2.86 15.66
N GLU A 34 -5.05 2.06 16.12
CA GLU A 34 -5.25 0.67 15.74
C GLU A 34 -5.42 0.54 14.21
N ASP A 35 -6.15 1.46 13.57
CA ASP A 35 -6.30 1.47 12.10
C ASP A 35 -4.95 1.67 11.37
N LEU A 36 -4.01 2.42 11.97
CA LEU A 36 -2.66 2.62 11.42
C LEU A 36 -1.79 1.38 11.63
N VAL A 37 -1.94 0.71 12.78
CA VAL A 37 -1.25 -0.54 13.09
C VAL A 37 -1.72 -1.64 12.15
N ASP A 38 -3.03 -1.79 11.98
CA ASP A 38 -3.65 -2.76 11.07
C ASP A 38 -3.17 -2.55 9.63
N PHE A 39 -2.99 -1.30 9.21
CA PHE A 39 -2.41 -1.01 7.90
C PHE A 39 -1.00 -1.59 7.73
N VAL A 40 -0.11 -1.38 8.70
CA VAL A 40 1.28 -1.88 8.63
C VAL A 40 1.30 -3.40 8.71
N VAL A 41 0.49 -4.00 9.58
CA VAL A 41 0.37 -5.45 9.75
C VAL A 41 -0.11 -6.11 8.47
N ALA A 42 -1.18 -5.59 7.86
CA ALA A 42 -1.69 -6.11 6.60
C ALA A 42 -0.67 -6.03 5.47
N ARG A 43 0.09 -4.92 5.37
CA ARG A 43 1.17 -4.80 4.36
C ARG A 43 2.31 -5.78 4.57
N ALA A 44 2.62 -6.11 5.83
CA ALA A 44 3.61 -7.14 6.15
C ALA A 44 3.11 -8.54 5.77
N LEU A 45 1.84 -8.84 6.06
CA LEU A 45 1.22 -10.13 5.78
C LEU A 45 0.93 -10.32 4.28
N ASP A 46 0.65 -9.25 3.54
CA ASP A 46 0.60 -9.24 2.06
C ASP A 46 1.93 -9.76 1.45
N GLN A 47 3.08 -9.52 2.09
CA GLN A 47 4.36 -10.04 1.60
C GLN A 47 4.56 -11.54 1.87
N LEU A 48 3.68 -12.17 2.64
CA LEU A 48 3.68 -13.61 2.89
C LEU A 48 2.52 -14.31 2.17
N ASP A 49 1.79 -13.60 1.32
CA ASP A 49 0.59 -14.08 0.62
C ASP A 49 -0.52 -14.52 1.60
N ILE A 50 -0.62 -13.84 2.76
CA ILE A 50 -1.63 -14.08 3.80
C ILE A 50 -2.66 -12.94 3.79
N ASP A 51 -3.84 -13.19 3.23
CA ASP A 51 -4.98 -12.26 3.30
C ASP A 51 -5.71 -12.41 4.65
N CYS A 52 -5.43 -11.50 5.57
CA CYS A 52 -5.88 -11.57 6.96
C CYS A 52 -6.66 -10.34 7.42
N ILE A 53 -6.52 -9.20 6.74
CA ILE A 53 -7.17 -7.95 7.11
C ILE A 53 -7.85 -7.35 5.87
N PRO A 54 -9.17 -7.09 5.88
CA PRO A 54 -9.88 -6.43 4.79
C PRO A 54 -9.48 -4.94 4.73
N LEU A 55 -8.28 -4.66 4.23
CA LEU A 55 -7.88 -3.30 3.87
C LEU A 55 -8.59 -2.87 2.59
N LYS A 56 -9.16 -1.67 2.60
CA LYS A 56 -9.69 -1.02 1.41
C LYS A 56 -8.52 -0.64 0.49
N ARG A 57 -8.11 -1.57 -0.37
CA ARG A 57 -7.02 -1.36 -1.33
C ARG A 57 -7.41 -0.22 -2.29
N TRP A 58 -6.44 0.62 -2.63
CA TRP A 58 -6.64 1.68 -3.60
C TRP A 58 -6.97 1.06 -4.97
N GLN A 59 -8.15 1.38 -5.51
CA GLN A 59 -8.62 0.85 -6.81
C GLN A 59 -8.34 1.80 -7.99
N GLY A 60 -7.68 2.93 -7.75
CA GLY A 60 -7.49 3.96 -8.77
C GLY A 60 -8.78 4.69 -9.12
N ARG A 61 -8.68 5.65 -10.04
CA ARG A 61 -9.84 6.32 -10.63
C ARG A 61 -10.44 5.36 -11.65
N SER A 62 -11.55 4.71 -11.31
CA SER A 62 -12.30 3.90 -12.28
C SER A 62 -12.72 4.78 -13.45
N ASN A 63 -12.33 4.37 -14.66
CA ASN A 63 -12.53 5.12 -15.90
C ASN A 63 -13.99 4.99 -16.42
N ASP A 64 -14.97 5.04 -15.51
CA ASP A 64 -16.38 4.77 -15.83
C ASP A 64 -17.13 5.99 -16.38
N SER A 65 -16.48 7.16 -16.43
CA SER A 65 -17.09 8.41 -16.89
C SER A 65 -17.12 8.59 -18.41
N LEU A 66 -16.53 7.68 -19.20
CA LEU A 66 -16.44 7.83 -20.67
C LEU A 66 -17.56 7.14 -21.45
N LYS A 67 -18.51 6.46 -20.79
CA LYS A 67 -19.58 5.72 -21.49
C LYS A 67 -20.87 6.53 -21.73
N HIS A 68 -20.99 7.75 -21.23
CA HIS A 68 -22.23 8.53 -21.35
C HIS A 68 -22.25 9.54 -22.51
N SER A 69 -21.20 9.61 -23.33
CA SER A 69 -21.03 10.66 -24.35
C SER A 69 -21.09 10.17 -25.81
N TYR A 70 -21.34 8.87 -26.05
CA TYR A 70 -21.31 8.27 -27.40
C TYR A 70 -22.68 7.84 -27.94
N HIS A 71 -23.78 8.22 -27.28
CA HIS A 71 -25.13 7.88 -27.73
C HIS A 71 -25.94 9.09 -28.22
N ASP A 72 -25.29 10.23 -28.43
CA ASP A 72 -25.95 11.48 -28.84
C ASP A 72 -25.25 12.13 -30.05
N ARG A 73 -24.87 11.31 -31.04
CA ARG A 73 -24.52 11.75 -32.40
C ARG A 73 -25.22 10.88 -33.43
#